data_AF-A0A8C0V8X2-F1
#
_entry.id   AF-A0A8C0V8X2-F1
#
_cell.length_a   1.000
_cell.length_b   1.000
_cell.length_c   1.000
_cell.angle_alpha   90.00
_cell.angle_beta   90.00
_cell.angle_gamma   90.00
#
_symmetry.space_group_name_H-M   'P 1'
#
loop_
_entity.id
_entity.type
_entity.pdbx_description
1 polymer ?
#
loop_
_entity_poly.entity_id
_entity_poly.type
_entity_poly.pdbx_seq_one_letter_code
_entity_poly.pdbx_strand_id
1 'polypeptide(L)'
;MDPIPWIPSHPMDPIPSHPMDPIPIPFPLGEQYYRDAMEQCHSYNARLCAERSVRLPFLDSQTGVAQSNCYIWMEKRHRGPGLAAGQLYSYPARRWRKKRRAHPPEDPRLSFPSIKPGN
;
A
#
# COMPACT_ATOMS: atom_id res chain seq x y z
N MET A 1 31.11 -22.42 -11.97
CA MET A 1 31.51 -21.76 -10.71
C MET A 1 32.75 -20.97 -11.06
N ASP A 2 32.56 -19.72 -11.46
CA ASP A 2 33.64 -18.88 -11.94
C ASP A 2 34.20 -18.07 -10.76
N PRO A 3 35.52 -17.95 -10.61
CA PRO A 3 36.11 -17.20 -9.51
C PRO A 3 35.94 -15.68 -9.73
N ILE A 4 35.56 -14.98 -8.65
CA ILE A 4 35.39 -13.52 -8.61
C ILE A 4 36.75 -12.85 -8.91
N PRO A 5 36.81 -11.82 -9.79
CA PRO A 5 38.06 -11.18 -10.16
C PRO A 5 38.66 -10.36 -9.00
N TRP A 6 39.99 -10.39 -8.91
CA TRP A 6 40.82 -9.70 -7.92
C TRP A 6 40.68 -8.17 -8.02
N ILE A 7 40.35 -7.50 -6.92
CA ILE A 7 40.27 -6.04 -6.83
C ILE A 7 41.68 -5.49 -6.56
N PRO A 8 42.19 -4.50 -7.33
CA PRO A 8 43.50 -3.92 -7.07
C PRO A 8 43.52 -3.10 -5.77
N SER A 9 44.47 -3.42 -4.90
CA SER A 9 44.75 -2.69 -3.67
C SER A 9 45.36 -1.31 -3.99
N HIS A 10 44.53 -0.28 -4.08
CA HIS A 10 45.00 1.10 -4.01
C HIS A 10 45.39 1.42 -2.56
N PRO A 11 46.54 2.06 -2.30
CA PRO A 11 46.86 2.53 -0.96
C PRO A 11 45.86 3.61 -0.55
N MET A 12 45.18 3.42 0.58
CA MET A 12 44.39 4.48 1.20
C MET A 12 45.35 5.55 1.72
N ASP A 13 45.21 6.78 1.23
CA ASP A 13 45.84 7.93 1.86
C ASP A 13 45.39 8.01 3.34
N PRO A 14 46.29 8.38 4.26
CA PRO A 14 45.95 8.48 5.67
C PRO A 14 44.90 9.59 5.86
N ILE A 15 43.79 9.22 6.50
CA ILE A 15 42.74 10.13 6.93
C ILE A 15 43.39 11.20 7.84
N PRO A 16 43.24 12.50 7.56
CA PRO A 16 43.80 13.55 8.42
C PRO A 16 43.26 13.40 9.84
N SER A 17 44.16 13.17 10.80
CA SER A 17 43.87 13.00 12.23
C SER A 17 43.60 14.34 12.93
N HIS A 18 42.73 15.17 12.37
CA HIS A 18 42.15 16.28 13.12
C HIS A 18 40.96 15.73 13.92
N PRO A 19 40.86 15.99 15.24
CA PRO A 19 39.62 15.70 15.96
C PRO A 19 38.54 16.58 15.35
N MET A 20 37.65 15.98 14.56
CA MET A 20 36.36 16.57 14.26
C MET A 20 35.56 16.54 15.56
N ASP A 21 35.82 17.49 16.45
CA ASP A 21 34.86 17.79 17.49
C ASP A 21 33.52 18.01 16.79
N PRO A 22 32.45 17.25 17.12
CA PRO A 22 31.17 17.44 16.47
C PRO A 22 30.78 18.89 16.75
N ILE A 23 30.71 19.70 15.68
CA ILE A 23 30.25 21.08 15.77
C ILE A 23 28.93 21.01 16.55
N PRO A 24 28.83 21.63 17.73
CA PRO A 24 27.60 21.61 18.48
C PRO A 24 26.62 22.44 17.67
N ILE A 25 25.77 21.74 16.92
CA ILE A 25 24.62 22.33 16.26
C ILE A 25 23.86 23.02 17.39
N PRO A 26 23.76 24.37 17.40
CA PRO A 26 23.08 25.07 18.48
C PRO A 26 21.72 24.41 18.68
N PHE A 27 21.33 24.09 19.92
CA PHE A 27 20.05 23.42 20.23
C PHE A 27 18.84 23.93 19.39
N PRO A 28 18.68 25.24 19.09
CA PRO A 28 17.61 25.72 18.22
C PRO A 28 17.71 25.25 16.75
N LEU A 29 18.92 25.07 16.24
CA LEU A 29 19.21 24.70 14.86
C LEU A 29 18.96 23.19 14.63
N GLY A 30 19.21 22.35 15.63
CA GLY A 30 18.87 20.92 15.59
C GLY A 30 17.36 20.66 15.65
N GLU A 31 16.64 21.43 16.47
CA GLU A 31 15.17 21.38 16.54
C GLU A 31 14.55 21.82 15.21
N GLN A 32 15.06 22.90 14.60
CA GLN A 32 14.59 23.35 13.28
C GLN A 32 14.86 22.30 12.21
N TYR A 33 16.06 21.71 12.18
CA TYR A 33 16.40 20.65 11.24
C TYR A 33 15.51 19.40 11.40
N TYR A 34 15.22 18.99 12.64
CA TYR A 34 14.34 17.85 12.91
C TYR A 34 12.90 18.13 12.47
N ARG A 35 12.39 19.36 12.71
CA ARG A 35 11.08 19.79 12.23
C ARG A 35 11.01 19.76 10.71
N ASP A 36 11.99 20.34 10.04
CA ASP A 36 12.06 20.34 8.58
C ASP A 36 12.11 18.90 8.02
N ALA A 37 12.87 18.00 8.66
CA ALA A 37 12.92 16.59 8.30
C ALA A 37 11.56 15.89 8.47
N MET A 38 10.86 16.14 9.59
CA MET A 38 9.51 15.61 9.84
C MET A 38 8.50 16.12 8.80
N GLU A 39 8.57 17.40 8.44
CA GLU A 39 7.71 18.00 7.42
C GLU A 39 7.98 17.44 6.03
N GLN A 40 9.24 17.20 5.69
CA GLN A 40 9.62 16.52 4.45
C GLN A 40 9.10 15.08 4.43
N CYS A 41 9.22 14.34 5.54
CA CYS A 41 8.66 12.98 5.67
C CYS A 41 7.13 12.98 5.51
N HIS A 42 6.44 13.94 6.13
CA HIS A 42 5.00 14.09 6.02
C HIS A 42 4.58 14.39 4.57
N SER A 43 5.25 15.35 3.93
CA SER A 43 5.00 15.74 2.54
C SER A 43 5.24 14.59 1.56
N TYR A 44 6.31 13.83 1.78
CA TYR A 44 6.60 12.63 0.99
C TYR A 44 5.51 11.56 1.15
N ASN A 45 5.07 11.29 2.38
CA ASN A 45 4.01 10.32 2.65
C ASN A 45 2.67 10.75 2.02
N ALA A 46 2.34 12.04 2.06
CA ALA A 46 1.15 12.58 1.41
C ALA A 46 1.18 12.35 -0.11
N ARG A 47 2.31 12.65 -0.75
CA ARG A 47 2.52 12.38 -2.18
C ARG A 47 2.41 10.89 -2.51
N LEU A 48 3.02 10.03 -1.70
CA LEU A 48 2.96 8.58 -1.86
C LEU A 48 1.51 8.05 -1.78
N CYS A 49 0.72 8.57 -0.84
CA CYS A 49 -0.69 8.19 -0.70
C CYS A 49 -1.52 8.65 -1.90
N ALA A 50 -1.30 9.87 -2.40
CA ALA A 50 -1.97 10.37 -3.60
C ALA A 50 -1.64 9.50 -4.82
N GLU A 51 -0.36 9.25 -5.08
CA GLU A 51 0.09 8.38 -6.17
C GLU A 51 -0.51 6.96 -6.07
N ARG A 52 -0.56 6.39 -4.85
CA ARG A 52 -1.19 5.09 -4.61
C ARG A 52 -2.67 5.11 -4.99
N SER A 53 -3.42 6.13 -4.59
CA SER A 53 -4.86 6.23 -4.88
C SER A 53 -5.14 6.35 -6.38
N VAL A 54 -4.28 7.06 -7.13
CA VAL A 54 -4.45 7.26 -8.57
C VAL A 54 -4.14 5.98 -9.37
N ARG A 55 -3.27 5.11 -8.85
CA ARG A 55 -2.92 3.83 -9.51
C ARG A 55 -3.89 2.68 -9.23
N LEU A 56 -4.87 2.87 -8.34
CA LEU A 56 -5.88 1.85 -8.03
C LEU A 56 -7.12 2.01 -8.93
N PRO A 57 -7.77 0.90 -9.33
CA PRO A 57 -7.42 -0.49 -9.04
C PRO A 57 -6.25 -1.00 -9.89
N PHE A 58 -5.45 -1.93 -9.33
CA PHE A 58 -4.37 -2.60 -10.07
C PHE A 58 -4.93 -3.78 -10.86
N LEU A 59 -4.66 -3.84 -12.17
CA LEU A 59 -5.12 -4.94 -13.01
C LEU A 59 -4.05 -6.05 -13.07
N ASP A 60 -4.33 -7.18 -12.45
CA ASP A 60 -3.44 -8.35 -12.48
C ASP A 60 -3.60 -9.13 -13.80
N SER A 61 -2.52 -9.25 -14.57
CA SER A 61 -2.51 -9.89 -15.89
C SER A 61 -2.69 -11.41 -15.84
N GLN A 62 -2.31 -12.06 -14.74
CA GLN A 62 -2.40 -13.52 -14.64
C GLN A 62 -3.82 -13.97 -14.28
N THR A 63 -4.49 -13.24 -13.39
CA THR A 63 -5.83 -13.61 -12.89
C THR A 63 -6.97 -12.81 -13.54
N GLY A 64 -6.67 -11.70 -14.20
CA GLY A 64 -7.67 -10.76 -14.73
C GLY A 64 -8.42 -9.99 -13.65
N VAL A 65 -7.98 -10.06 -12.39
CA VAL A 65 -8.64 -9.39 -11.26
C VAL A 65 -8.17 -7.93 -11.17
N ALA A 66 -9.12 -6.99 -11.14
CA ALA A 66 -8.86 -5.61 -10.75
C ALA A 66 -8.77 -5.52 -9.21
N GLN A 67 -7.54 -5.62 -8.70
CA GLN A 67 -7.22 -5.65 -7.28
C GLN A 67 -7.32 -4.25 -6.65
N SER A 68 -7.74 -4.23 -5.40
CA SER A 68 -7.81 -3.05 -4.53
C SER A 68 -7.35 -3.43 -3.13
N ASN A 69 -7.47 -2.52 -2.16
CA ASN A 69 -7.17 -2.83 -0.75
C ASN A 69 -7.94 -4.08 -0.29
N CYS A 70 -7.21 -5.09 0.18
CA CYS A 70 -7.75 -6.33 0.71
C CYS A 70 -7.53 -6.42 2.23
N TYR A 71 -8.29 -7.30 2.89
CA TYR A 71 -8.27 -7.51 4.34
C TYR A 71 -7.97 -8.97 4.69
N ILE A 72 -7.27 -9.67 3.80
CA ILE A 72 -6.92 -11.08 3.96
C ILE A 72 -5.77 -11.26 4.96
N TRP A 73 -4.91 -10.24 5.08
CA TRP A 73 -3.76 -10.25 5.97
C TRP A 73 -4.20 -9.84 7.39
N MET A 74 -4.29 -10.84 8.27
CA MET A 74 -4.64 -10.66 9.68
C MET A 74 -3.45 -10.99 10.58
N GLU A 75 -3.20 -10.15 11.58
CA GLU A 75 -2.15 -10.36 12.58
C GLU A 75 -2.52 -11.42 13.63
N LYS A 76 -1.52 -11.98 14.32
CA LYS A 76 -1.73 -12.96 15.41
C LYS A 76 -2.59 -12.40 16.54
N ARG A 77 -2.48 -11.11 16.85
CA ARG A 77 -3.31 -10.43 17.86
C ARG A 77 -4.80 -10.37 17.50
N HIS A 78 -5.15 -10.52 16.21
CA HIS A 78 -6.54 -10.58 15.75
C HIS A 78 -7.12 -11.99 15.84
N ARG A 79 -6.31 -13.00 16.16
CA ARG A 79 -6.77 -14.39 16.29
C ARG A 79 -7.54 -14.55 17.60
N GLY A 80 -8.84 -14.75 17.50
CA GLY A 80 -9.71 -15.08 18.62
C GLY A 80 -9.95 -16.59 18.76
N PRO A 81 -10.62 -17.03 19.85
CA PRO A 81 -11.09 -18.41 19.98
C PRO A 81 -12.12 -18.74 18.89
N GLY A 82 -12.28 -20.01 18.54
CA GLY A 82 -13.36 -20.43 17.63
C GLY A 82 -14.75 -20.08 18.17
N LEU A 83 -15.67 -19.70 17.29
CA LEU A 83 -17.05 -19.32 17.66
C LEU A 83 -18.05 -20.46 17.49
N ALA A 84 -17.77 -21.38 16.57
CA ALA A 84 -18.58 -22.56 16.30
C ALA A 84 -17.86 -23.85 16.74
N ALA A 85 -18.64 -24.92 16.96
CA ALA A 85 -18.08 -26.23 17.28
C ALA A 85 -17.09 -26.70 16.20
N GLY A 86 -15.93 -27.20 16.62
CA GLY A 86 -14.85 -27.63 15.72
C GLY A 86 -13.97 -26.51 15.14
N GLN A 87 -14.28 -25.24 15.41
CA GLN A 87 -13.45 -24.11 14.98
C GLN A 87 -12.29 -23.89 15.94
N LEU A 88 -11.04 -23.92 15.44
CA LEU A 88 -9.86 -23.62 16.27
C LEU A 88 -9.72 -22.12 16.56
N TYR A 89 -9.93 -21.29 15.54
CA TYR A 89 -9.73 -19.84 15.62
C TYR A 89 -10.78 -19.07 14.84
N SER A 90 -11.09 -17.86 15.31
CA SER A 90 -11.89 -16.87 14.59
C SER A 90 -11.09 -15.58 14.35
N TYR A 91 -11.48 -14.80 13.34
CA TYR A 91 -10.91 -13.49 13.04
C TYR A 91 -12.04 -12.46 12.92
N PRO A 92 -11.77 -11.16 13.17
CA PRO A 92 -12.78 -10.10 13.06
C PRO A 92 -13.43 -10.07 11.68
N ALA A 93 -14.75 -10.22 11.66
CA ALA A 93 -15.53 -10.13 10.43
C ALA A 93 -15.80 -8.67 10.06
N ARG A 94 -15.67 -8.34 8.78
CA ARG A 94 -15.96 -7.00 8.26
C ARG A 94 -17.42 -6.90 7.87
N ARG A 95 -18.14 -5.95 8.48
CA ARG A 95 -19.54 -5.66 8.13
C ARG A 95 -19.61 -5.15 6.69
N TRP A 96 -20.57 -5.65 5.93
CA TRP A 96 -20.81 -5.24 4.55
C TRP A 96 -22.31 -5.10 4.30
N ARG A 97 -22.68 -4.29 3.30
CA ARG A 97 -24.06 -4.11 2.86
C ARG A 97 -24.10 -4.00 1.35
N LYS A 98 -24.90 -4.84 0.70
CA LYS A 98 -25.14 -4.76 -0.75
C LYS A 98 -25.89 -3.47 -1.08
N LYS A 99 -25.42 -2.67 -2.03
CA LYS A 99 -26.15 -1.49 -2.52
C LYS A 99 -27.35 -1.96 -3.35
N ARG A 100 -28.53 -1.41 -3.09
CA ARG A 100 -29.73 -1.64 -3.92
C ARG A 100 -29.50 -0.96 -5.27
N ARG A 101 -29.67 -1.69 -6.39
CA ARG A 101 -29.64 -1.09 -7.72
C ARG A 101 -30.84 -0.14 -7.84
N ALA A 102 -30.61 1.12 -8.17
CA ALA A 102 -31.67 1.90 -8.78
C ALA A 102 -31.87 1.29 -10.16
N HIS A 103 -33.11 0.96 -10.53
CA HIS A 103 -33.40 0.70 -11.94
C HIS A 103 -32.93 1.94 -12.71
N PRO A 104 -32.12 1.80 -13.77
CA PRO A 104 -31.97 2.90 -14.71
C PRO A 104 -33.38 3.33 -15.15
N PRO A 105 -33.65 4.62 -15.41
CA PRO A 105 -34.80 4.96 -16.23
C PRO A 105 -34.73 4.07 -17.48
N GLU A 106 -35.74 3.26 -17.71
CA GLU A 106 -35.90 2.53 -18.96
C GLU A 106 -35.81 3.58 -20.07
N ASP A 107 -34.72 3.58 -20.86
CA ASP A 107 -34.70 4.35 -22.09
C ASP A 107 -35.70 3.65 -23.01
N PRO A 108 -36.81 4.29 -23.41
CA PRO A 108 -37.83 3.65 -24.25
C PRO A 108 -37.27 3.10 -25.56
N ARG A 109 -36.08 3.57 -25.98
CA ARG A 109 -35.35 3.14 -27.17
C ARG A 109 -34.59 1.82 -26.99
N LEU A 110 -34.42 1.34 -25.77
CA LEU A 110 -33.79 0.06 -25.43
C LEU A 110 -34.80 -1.05 -25.15
N SER A 111 -36.11 -0.76 -25.27
CA SER A 111 -37.17 -1.75 -25.15
C SER A 111 -37.10 -2.74 -26.32
N PHE A 112 -36.83 -4.02 -26.02
CA PHE A 112 -36.89 -5.08 -27.01
C PHE A 112 -38.33 -5.21 -27.55
N PRO A 113 -38.53 -5.29 -28.87
CA PRO A 113 -39.86 -5.54 -29.43
C PRO A 113 -40.35 -6.91 -28.97
N SER A 114 -41.56 -6.95 -28.40
CA SER A 114 -42.20 -8.19 -27.99
C SER A 114 -42.46 -9.07 -29.22
N ILE A 115 -41.69 -10.16 -29.35
CA ILE A 115 -41.94 -11.19 -30.36
C ILE A 115 -43.20 -11.94 -29.92
N LYS A 116 -44.33 -11.62 -30.55
CA LYS A 116 -45.55 -12.41 -30.37
C LYS A 116 -45.35 -13.78 -31.04
N PRO A 117 -45.60 -14.91 -30.37
CA PRO A 117 -45.65 -16.20 -31.05
C PRO A 117 -46.85 -16.19 -32.00
N GLY A 118 -46.59 -16.51 -33.28
CA GLY A 118 -47.63 -16.64 -34.30
C GLY A 118 -48.54 -17.84 -34.00
N ASN A 119 -49.85 -17.63 -34.14
CA ASN A 119 -50.87 -18.67 -34.15
C ASN A 119 -50.67 -19.64 -35.33
#